data_AF-A0A482TT49-F1
#
_entry.id   AF-A0A482TT49-F1
#
_cell.length_a   1.000
_cell.length_b   1.000
_cell.length_c   1.000
_cell.angle_alpha   90.00
_cell.angle_beta   90.00
_cell.angle_gamma   90.00
#
_symmetry.space_group_name_H-M   'P 1'
#
loop_
_entity.id
_entity.type
_entity.pdbx_description
1 polymer ?
#
loop_
_entity_poly.entity_id
_entity_poly.type
_entity_poly.pdbx_seq_one_letter_code
_entity_poly.pdbx_strand_id
1 'polypeptide(L)'
;MKDVIALTNRFYIEMSRKVLSEKEYDVLQKLLIEKMTLQEVAAIYGVTGERVRQIYAKTYKKVKSVTQLLAEIDDYKHKLEQLKYDFKCETQQIKKGETQQIKKRKNKIETDLQKKLYKSHFPFSKRMNSMMEVLDIHTIGQLCEIPLTDFHRFKGFQKQCKKELIAFIEFESIENLFEGFSVWKTQPIQ
;
A
#
# COMPACT_ATOMS: atom_id res chain seq x y z
N MET A 1 39.13 -12.73 -31.96
CA MET A 1 38.80 -14.04 -31.34
C MET A 1 39.76 -14.48 -30.24
N LYS A 2 41.09 -14.34 -30.40
CA LYS A 2 42.06 -14.76 -29.35
C LYS A 2 41.86 -14.05 -27.99
N ASP A 3 41.49 -12.76 -27.99
CA ASP A 3 41.23 -12.01 -26.75
C ASP A 3 39.98 -12.46 -26.00
N VAL A 4 38.88 -12.73 -26.71
CA VAL A 4 37.62 -13.16 -26.06
C VAL A 4 37.79 -14.49 -25.35
N ILE A 5 38.55 -15.41 -25.94
CA ILE A 5 38.86 -16.71 -25.32
C ILE A 5 39.73 -16.52 -24.07
N ALA A 6 40.74 -15.65 -24.11
CA ALA A 6 41.57 -15.36 -22.94
C ALA A 6 40.77 -14.68 -21.81
N LEU A 7 39.88 -13.76 -22.16
CA LEU A 7 38.99 -13.08 -21.20
C LEU A 7 38.02 -14.08 -20.54
N THR A 8 37.45 -14.98 -21.33
CA THR A 8 36.55 -16.03 -20.85
C THR A 8 37.29 -17.01 -19.94
N ASN A 9 38.50 -17.43 -20.32
CA ASN A 9 39.35 -18.30 -19.48
C ASN A 9 39.71 -17.63 -18.15
N ARG A 10 40.02 -16.33 -18.16
CA ARG A 10 40.35 -15.57 -16.96
C ARG A 10 39.14 -15.41 -16.03
N PHE A 11 37.98 -15.06 -16.59
CA PHE A 11 36.72 -15.01 -15.84
C PHE A 11 36.38 -16.36 -15.20
N TYR A 12 36.58 -17.44 -15.95
CA TYR A 12 36.34 -18.79 -15.48
C TYR A 12 37.26 -19.20 -14.32
N ILE A 13 38.55 -18.81 -14.38
CA ILE A 13 39.49 -18.98 -13.27
C ILE A 13 39.05 -18.16 -12.06
N GLU A 14 38.68 -16.89 -12.22
CA GLU A 14 38.22 -16.07 -11.09
C GLU A 14 36.97 -16.61 -10.40
N MET A 15 35.98 -17.05 -11.17
CA MET A 15 34.75 -17.64 -10.64
C MET A 15 35.00 -18.98 -9.95
N SER A 16 35.96 -19.76 -10.45
CA SER A 16 36.29 -21.06 -9.89
C SER A 16 37.17 -20.99 -8.63
N ARG A 17 37.85 -19.86 -8.37
CA ARG A 17 38.70 -19.64 -7.18
C ARG A 17 37.99 -19.88 -5.85
N LYS A 18 36.69 -19.55 -5.76
CA LYS A 18 35.89 -19.74 -4.54
C LYS A 18 35.19 -21.10 -4.44
N VAL A 19 35.26 -21.90 -5.50
CA VAL A 19 34.45 -23.13 -5.68
C VAL A 19 35.33 -24.38 -5.79
N LEU A 20 36.61 -24.21 -6.09
CA LEU A 20 37.61 -25.25 -6.24
C LEU A 20 38.51 -25.38 -5.01
N SER A 21 39.03 -26.58 -4.81
CA SER A 21 40.20 -26.76 -3.94
C SER A 21 41.45 -26.16 -4.61
N GLU A 22 42.44 -25.74 -3.83
CA GLU A 22 43.66 -25.13 -4.38
C GLU A 22 44.35 -26.01 -5.44
N LYS A 23 44.33 -27.34 -5.25
CA LYS A 23 44.89 -28.29 -6.22
C LYS A 23 44.12 -28.35 -7.53
N GLU A 24 42.79 -28.27 -7.49
CA GLU A 24 41.95 -28.27 -8.71
C GLU A 24 42.06 -26.92 -9.44
N TYR A 25 42.16 -25.83 -8.68
CA TYR A 25 42.37 -24.48 -9.20
C TYR A 25 43.70 -24.37 -9.95
N ASP A 26 44.78 -24.87 -9.35
CA ASP A 26 46.13 -24.83 -9.92
C ASP A 26 46.23 -25.67 -11.22
N VAL A 27 45.59 -26.85 -11.24
CA VAL A 27 45.45 -27.68 -12.46
C VAL A 27 44.72 -26.93 -13.59
N LEU A 28 43.62 -26.24 -13.27
CA LEU A 28 42.85 -25.46 -14.25
C LEU A 28 43.59 -24.20 -14.72
N GLN A 29 44.33 -23.55 -13.84
CA GLN A 29 45.15 -22.39 -14.17
C GLN A 29 46.24 -22.75 -15.19
N LYS A 30 46.94 -23.87 -14.98
CA LYS A 30 47.97 -24.36 -15.91
C LYS A 30 47.39 -24.79 -17.27
N LEU A 31 46.17 -25.32 -17.28
CA LEU A 31 45.47 -25.69 -18.53
C LEU A 31 44.96 -24.48 -19.32
N LEU A 32 44.30 -23.53 -18.66
CA LEU A 32 43.55 -22.45 -19.33
C LEU A 32 44.35 -21.18 -19.56
N ILE A 33 45.35 -20.89 -18.70
CA ILE A 33 46.20 -19.70 -18.78
C ILE A 33 47.57 -20.07 -19.34
N GLU A 34 48.23 -21.09 -18.80
CA GLU A 34 49.58 -21.50 -19.24
C GLU A 34 49.54 -22.40 -20.50
N LYS A 35 48.33 -22.85 -20.91
CA LYS A 35 48.09 -23.67 -22.11
C LYS A 35 48.89 -24.98 -22.15
N MET A 36 49.22 -25.52 -20.98
CA MET A 36 49.87 -26.82 -20.88
C MET A 36 48.95 -27.94 -21.39
N THR A 37 49.54 -28.97 -21.97
CA THR A 37 48.77 -30.13 -22.44
C THR A 37 48.29 -30.99 -21.26
N LEU A 38 47.21 -31.74 -21.46
CA LEU A 38 46.69 -32.66 -20.45
C LEU A 38 47.71 -33.68 -19.97
N GLN A 39 48.68 -34.06 -20.80
CA GLN A 39 49.75 -35.01 -20.47
C GLN A 39 50.84 -34.37 -19.59
N GLU A 40 51.21 -33.12 -19.86
CA GLU A 40 52.17 -32.38 -19.03
C GLU A 40 51.60 -32.10 -17.64
N VAL A 41 50.34 -31.66 -17.56
CA VAL A 41 49.67 -31.42 -16.26
C VAL A 41 49.45 -32.75 -15.51
N ALA A 42 49.12 -33.82 -16.22
CA ALA A 42 49.07 -35.17 -15.64
C ALA A 42 50.41 -35.59 -15.01
N ALA A 43 51.52 -35.37 -15.72
CA ALA A 43 52.86 -35.70 -15.25
C ALA A 43 53.28 -34.86 -14.03
N ILE A 44 52.97 -33.56 -14.00
CA ILE A 44 53.33 -32.66 -12.90
C ILE A 44 52.63 -33.03 -11.59
N TYR A 45 51.36 -33.45 -11.66
CA TYR A 45 50.57 -33.78 -10.46
C TYR A 45 50.49 -35.28 -10.17
N GLY A 46 51.16 -36.13 -10.96
CA GLY A 46 51.15 -37.59 -10.80
C GLY A 46 49.76 -38.23 -10.99
N VAL A 47 48.92 -37.64 -11.85
CA VAL A 47 47.55 -38.08 -12.12
C VAL A 47 47.39 -38.47 -13.58
N THR A 48 46.44 -39.33 -13.91
CA THR A 48 46.13 -39.68 -15.31
C THR A 48 45.44 -38.52 -16.02
N GLY A 49 45.65 -38.37 -17.34
CA GLY A 49 44.97 -37.35 -18.15
C GLY A 49 43.43 -37.46 -18.10
N GLU A 50 42.92 -38.68 -17.90
CA GLU A 50 41.50 -38.96 -17.62
C GLU A 50 41.00 -38.21 -16.37
N ARG A 51 41.80 -38.23 -15.30
CA ARG A 51 41.46 -37.56 -14.04
C ARG A 51 41.43 -36.05 -14.20
N VAL A 52 42.35 -35.50 -14.99
CA VAL A 52 42.38 -34.07 -15.33
C VAL A 52 41.12 -33.66 -16.09
N ARG A 53 40.66 -34.46 -17.07
CA ARG A 53 39.38 -34.22 -17.76
C ARG A 53 38.19 -34.26 -16.81
N GLN A 54 38.16 -35.21 -15.87
CA GLN A 54 37.09 -35.29 -14.87
C GLN A 54 37.05 -34.06 -13.96
N ILE A 55 38.22 -33.54 -13.54
CA ILE A 55 38.32 -32.32 -12.75
C ILE A 55 37.75 -31.14 -13.53
N TYR A 56 38.13 -30.98 -14.81
CA TYR A 56 37.61 -29.93 -15.67
C TYR A 56 36.07 -30.01 -15.81
N ALA A 57 35.53 -31.19 -16.12
CA ALA A 57 34.09 -31.38 -16.29
C ALA A 57 33.29 -31.11 -14.99
N LYS A 58 33.82 -31.54 -13.83
CA LYS A 58 33.20 -31.26 -12.53
C LYS A 58 33.22 -29.78 -12.20
N THR A 59 34.33 -29.11 -12.45
CA THR A 59 34.49 -27.67 -12.26
C THR A 59 33.48 -26.90 -13.09
N TYR A 60 33.33 -27.28 -14.36
CA TYR A 60 32.36 -26.66 -15.26
C TYR A 60 30.93 -26.78 -14.78
N LYS A 61 30.53 -27.97 -14.31
CA LYS A 61 29.20 -28.15 -13.73
C LYS A 61 29.00 -27.24 -12.51
N LYS A 62 29.97 -27.18 -11.60
CA LYS A 62 29.90 -26.32 -10.40
C LYS A 62 29.79 -24.83 -10.76
N VAL A 63 30.67 -24.33 -11.63
CA VAL A 63 30.66 -22.92 -12.07
C VAL A 63 29.35 -22.58 -12.79
N LYS A 64 28.84 -23.49 -13.63
CA LYS A 64 27.55 -23.32 -14.30
C LYS A 64 26.40 -23.20 -13.29
N SER A 65 26.33 -24.09 -12.30
CA SER A 65 25.30 -24.03 -11.26
C SER A 65 25.35 -22.73 -10.44
N VAL A 66 26.55 -22.26 -10.07
CA VAL A 66 26.71 -20.98 -9.36
C VAL A 66 26.25 -19.81 -10.23
N THR A 67 26.58 -19.82 -11.52
CA THR A 67 26.18 -18.74 -12.44
C THR A 67 24.66 -18.71 -12.62
N GLN A 68 24.00 -19.87 -12.64
CA GLN A 68 22.53 -19.95 -12.65
C GLN A 68 21.92 -19.36 -11.38
N LEU A 69 22.46 -19.68 -10.20
CA LEU A 69 22.01 -19.09 -8.94
C LEU A 69 22.20 -17.57 -8.90
N LEU A 70 23.30 -17.06 -9.44
CA LEU A 70 23.53 -15.61 -9.53
C LEU A 70 22.50 -14.93 -10.45
N ALA A 71 22.16 -15.56 -11.58
CA ALA A 71 21.10 -15.06 -12.46
C ALA A 71 19.74 -15.04 -11.76
N GLU A 72 19.39 -16.09 -11.01
CA GLU A 72 18.17 -16.12 -10.21
C GLU A 72 18.15 -15.01 -9.14
N ILE A 73 19.28 -14.76 -8.47
CA ILE A 73 19.41 -13.66 -7.50
C ILE A 73 19.13 -12.31 -8.17
N ASP A 74 19.66 -12.07 -9.37
CA ASP A 74 19.43 -10.82 -10.08
C ASP A 74 17.98 -10.68 -10.55
N ASP A 75 17.34 -11.76 -10.99
CA ASP A 75 15.90 -11.79 -11.27
C ASP A 75 15.07 -11.44 -10.03
N TYR A 76 15.42 -11.98 -8.86
CA TYR A 76 14.73 -11.68 -7.61
C TYR A 76 14.94 -10.24 -7.16
N LYS A 77 16.14 -9.68 -7.32
CA LYS A 77 16.37 -8.24 -7.07
C LYS A 77 15.51 -7.38 -7.97
N HIS A 78 15.38 -7.73 -9.25
CA HIS A 78 14.55 -6.96 -10.17
C HIS A 78 13.07 -7.00 -9.79
N LYS A 79 12.55 -8.18 -9.44
CA LYS A 79 11.17 -8.34 -8.94
C LYS A 79 10.93 -7.53 -7.66
N LEU A 80 11.90 -7.51 -6.75
CA LEU A 80 11.80 -6.75 -5.52
C LEU A 80 11.72 -5.23 -5.77
N GLU A 81 12.47 -4.70 -6.72
CA GLU A 81 12.38 -3.28 -7.09
C GLU A 81 11.07 -2.95 -7.80
N GLN A 82 10.55 -3.84 -8.66
CA GLN A 82 9.22 -3.68 -9.26
C GLN A 82 8.13 -3.64 -8.17
N LEU A 83 8.15 -4.58 -7.22
CA LEU A 83 7.14 -4.65 -6.18
C LEU A 83 7.16 -3.43 -5.25
N LYS A 84 8.35 -2.90 -4.93
CA LYS A 84 8.48 -1.63 -4.19
C LYS A 84 7.86 -0.46 -4.95
N TYR A 85 8.08 -0.40 -6.26
CA TYR A 85 7.53 0.65 -7.10
C TYR A 85 6.01 0.58 -7.16
N ASP A 86 5.45 -0.60 -7.38
CA ASP A 86 4.01 -0.84 -7.45
C ASP A 86 3.33 -0.46 -6.13
N PHE A 87 3.87 -0.92 -5.00
CA PHE A 87 3.37 -0.56 -3.67
C PHE A 87 3.40 0.94 -3.41
N LYS A 88 4.45 1.64 -3.84
CA LYS A 88 4.55 3.10 -3.73
C LYS A 88 3.47 3.80 -4.57
N CYS A 89 3.16 3.29 -5.74
CA CYS A 89 2.11 3.84 -6.60
C CYS A 89 0.72 3.62 -5.99
N GLU A 90 0.40 2.42 -5.52
CA GLU A 90 -0.87 2.08 -4.90
C GLU A 90 -1.14 2.92 -3.64
N THR A 91 -0.15 3.01 -2.74
CA THR A 91 -0.29 3.80 -1.51
C THR A 91 -0.50 5.29 -1.76
N GLN A 92 0.06 5.84 -2.84
CA GLN A 92 -0.19 7.23 -3.23
C GLN A 92 -1.61 7.44 -3.78
N GLN A 93 -2.15 6.47 -4.52
CA GLN A 93 -3.52 6.54 -5.03
C GLN A 93 -4.55 6.48 -3.90
N ILE A 94 -4.35 5.62 -2.90
CA ILE A 94 -5.20 5.51 -1.72
C ILE A 94 -5.21 6.85 -0.95
N LYS A 95 -4.04 7.41 -0.65
CA LYS A 95 -3.93 8.71 0.05
C LYS A 95 -4.62 9.85 -0.69
N LYS A 96 -4.53 9.88 -2.03
CA LYS A 96 -5.24 10.87 -2.87
C LYS A 96 -6.75 10.66 -2.82
N GLY A 97 -7.22 9.42 -2.87
CA GLY A 97 -8.64 9.07 -2.76
C GLY A 97 -9.24 9.47 -1.41
N GLU A 98 -8.55 9.16 -0.31
CA GLU A 98 -8.96 9.53 1.05
C GLU A 98 -9.02 11.05 1.23
N THR A 99 -8.00 11.77 0.76
CA THR A 99 -7.96 13.25 0.84
C THR A 99 -9.13 13.88 0.06
N GLN A 100 -9.47 13.34 -1.12
CA GLN A 100 -10.60 13.82 -1.90
C GLN A 100 -11.94 13.50 -1.23
N GLN A 101 -12.10 12.31 -0.63
CA GLN A 101 -13.31 11.96 0.12
C GLN A 101 -13.48 12.83 1.38
N ILE A 102 -12.40 13.12 2.12
CA ILE A 102 -12.42 14.01 3.28
C ILE A 102 -12.84 15.43 2.85
N LYS A 103 -12.27 15.96 1.76
CA LYS A 103 -12.66 17.28 1.23
C LYS A 103 -14.13 17.30 0.80
N LYS A 104 -14.62 16.27 0.10
CA LYS A 104 -16.04 16.17 -0.29
C LYS A 104 -16.97 16.13 0.92
N ARG A 105 -16.64 15.36 1.96
CA ARG A 105 -17.43 15.30 3.20
C ARG A 105 -17.45 16.65 3.93
N LYS A 106 -16.30 17.33 4.04
CA LYS A 106 -16.21 18.67 4.63
C LYS A 106 -17.07 19.69 3.87
N ASN A 107 -16.95 19.73 2.55
CA ASN A 107 -17.74 20.66 1.72
C ASN A 107 -19.24 20.36 1.82
N LYS A 108 -19.64 19.08 1.88
CA LYS A 108 -21.04 18.70 2.06
C LYS A 108 -21.58 19.19 3.41
N ILE A 109 -20.86 18.92 4.51
CA ILE A 109 -21.24 19.38 5.85
C ILE A 109 -21.38 20.90 5.89
N GLU A 110 -20.44 21.64 5.30
CA GLU A 110 -20.48 23.10 5.24
C GLU A 110 -21.69 23.61 4.44
N THR A 111 -22.05 22.91 3.35
CA THR A 111 -23.25 23.21 2.56
C THR A 111 -24.54 22.92 3.34
N ASP A 112 -24.59 21.79 4.05
CA ASP A 112 -25.75 21.38 4.85
C ASP A 112 -25.99 22.37 6.00
N LEU A 113 -24.94 22.82 6.70
CA LEU A 113 -25.05 23.81 7.79
C LEU A 113 -25.59 25.17 7.31
N GLN A 114 -25.24 25.60 6.09
CA GLN A 114 -25.72 26.86 5.51
C GLN A 114 -27.14 26.75 4.90
N LYS A 115 -27.68 25.54 4.79
CA LYS A 115 -29.02 25.32 4.22
C LYS A 115 -30.07 25.96 5.13
N LYS A 116 -30.92 26.79 4.53
CA LYS A 116 -32.02 27.44 5.23
C LYS A 116 -33.17 26.46 5.46
N LEU A 117 -33.79 26.51 6.64
CA LEU A 117 -34.85 25.57 7.02
C LEU A 117 -36.07 25.66 6.10
N TYR A 118 -36.49 26.87 5.71
CA TYR A 118 -37.58 27.08 4.75
C TYR A 118 -37.26 26.64 3.31
N LYS A 119 -35.97 26.41 2.99
CA LYS A 119 -35.56 25.83 1.71
C LYS A 119 -35.60 24.31 1.74
N SER A 120 -35.74 23.68 2.91
CA SER A 120 -36.12 22.28 2.96
C SER A 120 -37.55 22.15 2.44
N HIS A 121 -37.83 21.09 1.68
CA HIS A 121 -39.20 20.74 1.29
C HIS A 121 -39.95 20.03 2.44
N PHE A 122 -39.43 20.09 3.67
CA PHE A 122 -40.04 19.44 4.81
C PHE A 122 -41.21 20.27 5.34
N PRO A 123 -42.43 19.70 5.43
CA PRO A 123 -43.62 20.44 5.84
C PRO A 123 -43.72 20.54 7.37
N PHE A 124 -43.01 21.50 7.96
CA PHE A 124 -43.12 21.79 9.39
C PHE A 124 -44.52 22.27 9.77
N SER A 125 -44.99 21.89 10.96
CA SER A 125 -46.23 22.43 11.51
C SER A 125 -46.11 23.93 11.77
N LYS A 126 -47.25 24.65 11.77
CA LYS A 126 -47.31 26.07 12.15
C LYS A 126 -46.66 26.33 13.51
N ARG A 127 -46.80 25.39 14.45
CA ARG A 127 -46.22 25.47 15.79
C ARG A 127 -44.69 25.39 15.76
N MET A 128 -44.13 24.46 14.98
CA MET A 128 -42.69 24.34 14.81
C MET A 128 -42.10 25.58 14.11
N ASN A 129 -42.74 26.07 13.04
CA ASN A 129 -42.32 27.30 12.35
C ASN A 129 -42.34 28.51 13.29
N SER A 130 -43.41 28.69 14.05
CA SER A 130 -43.50 29.79 15.04
C SER A 130 -42.40 29.71 16.10
N MET A 131 -42.05 28.49 16.53
CA MET A 131 -40.98 28.28 17.50
C MET A 131 -39.60 28.62 16.91
N MET A 132 -39.32 28.18 15.68
CA MET A 132 -38.08 28.52 14.98
C MET A 132 -37.96 30.04 14.74
N GLU A 133 -39.06 30.71 14.38
CA GLU A 133 -39.11 32.18 14.24
C GLU A 133 -38.79 32.89 15.56
N VAL A 134 -39.39 32.46 16.68
CA VAL A 134 -39.13 33.06 18.01
C VAL A 134 -37.69 32.83 18.48
N LEU A 135 -37.10 31.69 18.12
CA LEU A 135 -35.72 31.35 18.43
C LEU A 135 -34.71 31.90 17.40
N ASP A 136 -35.19 32.63 16.38
CA ASP A 136 -34.38 33.19 15.28
C ASP A 136 -33.54 32.14 14.53
N ILE A 137 -34.06 30.91 14.42
CA ILE A 137 -33.40 29.78 13.75
C ILE A 137 -33.83 29.76 12.28
N HIS A 138 -32.90 30.10 11.39
CA HIS A 138 -33.14 30.16 9.95
C HIS A 138 -32.38 29.08 9.16
N THR A 139 -31.34 28.50 9.74
CA THR A 139 -30.43 27.54 9.10
C THR A 139 -30.28 26.26 9.90
N ILE A 140 -29.86 25.18 9.23
CA ILE A 140 -29.53 23.92 9.90
C ILE A 140 -28.38 24.11 10.89
N GLY A 141 -27.39 24.95 10.57
CA GLY A 141 -26.28 25.24 11.49
C GLY A 141 -26.74 25.82 12.81
N GLN A 142 -27.62 26.83 12.78
CA GLN A 142 -28.21 27.40 14.00
C GLN A 142 -29.05 26.37 14.77
N LEU A 143 -29.70 25.44 14.08
CA LEU A 143 -30.46 24.36 14.72
C LEU A 143 -29.52 23.37 15.44
N CYS A 144 -28.35 23.09 14.88
CA CYS A 144 -27.33 22.21 15.47
C CYS A 144 -26.60 22.83 16.67
N GLU A 145 -26.58 24.16 16.81
CA GLU A 145 -26.01 24.84 17.99
C GLU A 145 -26.77 24.53 19.28
N ILE A 146 -28.04 24.14 19.16
CA ILE A 146 -28.89 23.75 20.28
C ILE A 146 -28.75 22.25 20.50
N PRO A 147 -28.27 21.81 21.69
CA PRO A 147 -28.23 20.39 22.02
C PRO A 147 -29.64 19.78 21.92
N LEU A 148 -29.74 18.59 21.32
CA LEU A 148 -31.03 17.87 21.21
C LEU A 148 -31.71 17.69 22.57
N THR A 149 -30.91 17.52 23.63
CA THR A 149 -31.39 17.41 25.01
C THR A 149 -32.05 18.69 25.49
N ASP A 150 -31.75 19.87 24.97
CA ASP A 150 -32.25 21.13 25.51
C ASP A 150 -33.57 21.58 24.88
N PHE A 151 -34.01 20.95 23.78
CA PHE A 151 -35.25 21.34 23.11
C PHE A 151 -36.51 21.22 23.97
N HIS A 152 -36.55 20.30 24.93
CA HIS A 152 -37.69 20.16 25.86
C HIS A 152 -37.90 21.40 26.75
N ARG A 153 -36.88 22.24 26.91
CA ARG A 153 -36.95 23.47 27.73
C ARG A 153 -37.68 24.60 27.00
N PHE A 154 -37.84 24.53 25.68
CA PHE A 154 -38.53 25.57 24.94
C PHE A 154 -40.04 25.48 25.11
N LYS A 155 -40.63 26.61 25.49
CA LYS A 155 -42.08 26.76 25.56
C LYS A 155 -42.68 26.52 24.18
N GLY A 156 -43.40 25.41 24.03
CA GLY A 156 -43.98 25.03 22.75
C GLY A 156 -43.51 23.67 22.26
N PHE A 157 -42.32 23.23 22.63
CA PHE A 157 -41.75 21.97 22.19
C PHE A 157 -42.40 20.79 22.91
N GLN A 158 -43.25 20.04 22.19
CA GLN A 158 -43.98 18.90 22.71
C GLN A 158 -43.74 17.66 21.85
N LYS A 159 -44.41 16.54 22.18
CA LYS A 159 -44.25 15.24 21.49
C LYS A 159 -44.31 15.36 19.97
N GLN A 160 -45.21 16.19 19.46
CA GLN A 160 -45.37 16.42 18.03
C GLN A 160 -44.18 17.17 17.42
N CYS A 161 -43.68 18.23 18.07
CA CYS A 161 -42.48 18.95 17.64
C CYS A 161 -41.24 18.03 17.65
N LYS A 162 -41.08 17.17 18.66
CA LYS A 162 -39.99 16.19 18.68
C LYS A 162 -40.06 15.22 17.50
N LYS A 163 -41.25 14.69 17.19
CA LYS A 163 -41.45 13.82 16.02
C LYS A 163 -41.12 14.53 14.72
N GLU A 164 -41.56 15.78 14.56
CA GLU A 164 -41.25 16.60 13.38
C GLU A 164 -39.76 16.88 13.26
N LEU A 165 -39.07 17.16 14.36
CA LEU A 165 -37.62 17.39 14.35
C LEU A 165 -36.85 16.12 13.98
N ILE A 166 -37.24 14.95 14.52
CA ILE A 166 -36.66 13.66 14.13
C ILE A 166 -36.88 13.40 12.64
N ALA A 167 -38.13 13.56 12.18
CA ALA A 167 -38.47 13.32 10.78
C ALA A 167 -37.75 14.29 9.83
N PHE A 168 -37.53 15.54 10.24
CA PHE A 168 -36.74 16.50 9.49
C PHE A 168 -35.27 16.08 9.38
N ILE A 169 -34.65 15.68 10.49
CA ILE A 169 -33.25 15.24 10.54
C ILE A 169 -33.04 14.01 9.64
N GLU A 170 -33.97 13.07 9.66
CA GLU A 170 -33.94 11.88 8.79
C GLU A 170 -34.23 12.22 7.32
N PHE A 171 -35.18 13.12 7.06
CA PHE A 171 -35.53 13.58 5.71
C PHE A 171 -34.38 14.30 5.00
N GLU A 172 -33.64 15.14 5.73
CA GLU A 172 -32.48 15.86 5.21
C GLU A 172 -31.19 15.02 5.25
N SER A 173 -31.23 13.83 5.87
CA SER A 173 -30.05 12.95 6.06
C SER A 173 -28.87 13.67 6.73
N ILE A 174 -29.18 14.42 7.79
CA ILE A 174 -28.24 15.26 8.56
C ILE A 174 -28.02 14.73 9.98
N GLU A 175 -28.28 13.44 10.23
CA GLU A 175 -28.15 12.80 11.54
C GLU A 175 -26.76 12.97 12.14
N ASN A 176 -25.73 12.99 11.28
CA ASN A 176 -24.34 13.16 11.65
C ASN A 176 -23.99 14.56 12.16
N LEU A 177 -24.87 15.55 11.96
CA LEU A 177 -24.68 16.91 12.50
C LEU A 177 -25.19 17.05 13.94
N PHE A 178 -26.00 16.11 14.42
CA PHE A 178 -26.60 16.15 15.75
C PHE A 178 -26.00 15.07 16.66
N GLU A 179 -25.19 15.50 17.63
CA GLU A 179 -24.59 14.59 18.59
C GLU A 179 -25.66 13.84 19.41
N GLY A 180 -25.52 12.51 19.49
CA GLY A 180 -26.45 11.67 20.26
C GLY A 180 -27.83 11.45 19.64
N PHE A 181 -28.07 11.84 18.38
CA PHE A 181 -29.37 11.72 17.71
C PHE A 181 -29.99 10.31 17.79
N SER A 182 -29.20 9.27 17.54
CA SER A 182 -29.66 7.87 17.56
C SER A 182 -30.25 7.44 18.91
N VAL A 183 -29.73 8.00 20.00
CA VAL A 183 -30.23 7.74 21.36
C VAL A 183 -31.39 8.67 21.68
N TRP A 184 -31.26 9.96 21.34
CA TRP A 184 -32.28 10.95 21.64
C TRP A 184 -33.63 10.66 20.98
N LYS A 185 -33.62 10.11 19.76
CA LYS A 185 -34.85 9.81 19.01
C LYS A 185 -35.74 8.75 19.68
N THR A 186 -35.16 7.86 20.49
CA THR A 186 -35.88 6.79 21.20
C THR A 186 -36.32 7.19 22.61
N GLN A 187 -35.77 8.27 23.16
CA GLN A 187 -36.11 8.76 24.50
C GLN A 187 -37.47 9.50 24.51
N PRO A 188 -38.30 9.34 25.54
CA PRO A 188 -39.47 10.20 25.72
C PRO A 188 -39.05 11.64 26.04
N ILE A 189 -39.93 12.61 25.78
CA ILE A 189 -39.76 13.97 26.31
C ILE A 189 -40.06 13.88 27.81
N GLN A 190 -39.09 14.26 28.63
CA GLN A 190 -39.26 14.45 30.07
C GLN A 190 -39.86 15.83 30.35
#